data_AF-A0A1Y0H6T6-F1
#
_entry.id   AF-A0A1Y0H6T6-F1
#
_cell.length_a   1.000
_cell.length_b   1.000
_cell.length_c   1.000
_cell.angle_alpha   90.00
_cell.angle_beta   90.00
_cell.angle_gamma   90.00
#
_symmetry.space_group_name_H-M   'P 1'
#
loop_
_entity.id
_entity.type
_entity.pdbx_description
1 polymer ?
#
loop_
_entity_poly.entity_id
_entity_poly.type
_entity_poly.pdbx_seq_one_letter_code
_entity_poly.pdbx_strand_id
1 'polypeptide(L)'
;MGNVLPLVLSVPFLVLAVQRAAEFGPDPLVWRYGAFFLAIGWGTTAFLGYLGNGSLQENLAVQRHAIAPFEKRPRWFVGVATPGFKSALDPHEDVAFLVLHEDKLEIFGERVRLYIPRAQIRVMRLRPNIHSWLFLGGWISIEGEREGQPFRILVEPRMSPAVLLNALARRRLLGEWSAWWKRGLAPTPTPDQQENRPEPEVDSERS
;
A
#
# COMPACT_ATOMS: atom_id res chain seq x y z
N MET A 1 -11.75 -3.69 -9.91
CA MET A 1 -11.60 -4.50 -11.13
C MET A 1 -10.12 -4.63 -11.45
N GLY A 2 -9.64 -5.83 -11.75
CA GLY A 2 -8.24 -6.04 -12.12
C GLY A 2 -7.96 -5.58 -13.56
N ASN A 3 -6.78 -5.00 -13.81
CA ASN A 3 -6.38 -4.63 -15.16
C ASN A 3 -6.10 -5.90 -16.00
N VAL A 4 -6.81 -6.07 -17.12
CA VAL A 4 -6.66 -7.21 -18.04
C VAL A 4 -5.55 -7.03 -19.07
N LEU A 5 -5.02 -5.81 -19.21
CA LEU A 5 -3.98 -5.48 -20.18
C LEU A 5 -2.76 -6.40 -20.11
N PRO A 6 -2.26 -6.82 -18.93
CA PRO A 6 -1.16 -7.78 -18.86
C PRO A 6 -1.46 -9.11 -19.55
N LEU A 7 -2.70 -9.61 -19.45
CA LEU A 7 -3.10 -10.84 -20.13
C LEU A 7 -3.18 -10.63 -21.64
N VAL A 8 -3.82 -9.54 -22.08
CA VAL A 8 -3.94 -9.23 -23.52
C VAL A 8 -2.58 -9.16 -24.21
N LEU A 9 -1.58 -8.56 -23.56
CA LEU A 9 -0.24 -8.39 -24.12
C LEU A 9 0.63 -9.65 -24.03
N SER A 10 0.42 -10.50 -23.02
CA SER A 10 1.25 -11.70 -22.81
C SER A 10 0.69 -12.95 -23.49
N VAL A 11 -0.63 -13.17 -23.46
CA VAL A 11 -1.29 -14.39 -23.96
C VAL A 11 -0.91 -14.78 -25.40
N PRO A 12 -0.71 -13.86 -26.37
CA PRO A 12 -0.26 -14.24 -27.70
C PRO A 12 1.01 -15.09 -27.70
N PHE A 13 1.96 -14.83 -26.79
CA PHE A 13 3.18 -15.63 -26.67
C PHE A 13 2.91 -17.01 -26.08
N LEU A 14 1.95 -17.14 -25.17
CA LEU A 14 1.52 -18.45 -24.68
C LEU A 14 0.87 -19.26 -25.79
N VAL A 15 0.01 -18.65 -26.62
CA VAL A 15 -0.61 -19.29 -27.77
C VAL A 15 0.45 -19.80 -28.75
N LEU A 16 1.44 -18.96 -29.09
CA LEU A 16 2.55 -19.35 -29.96
C LEU A 16 3.38 -20.50 -29.37
N ALA A 17 3.63 -20.49 -28.06
CA ALA A 17 4.34 -21.58 -27.38
C ALA A 17 3.57 -22.90 -27.47
N VAL A 18 2.25 -22.88 -27.22
CA VAL A 18 1.39 -24.06 -27.26
C VAL A 18 1.26 -24.61 -28.67
N GLN A 19 1.02 -23.75 -29.68
CA GLN A 19 0.96 -24.16 -31.08
C GLN A 19 2.27 -24.81 -31.53
N ARG A 20 3.40 -24.18 -31.20
CA ARG A 20 4.73 -24.70 -31.53
C ARG A 20 5.02 -26.04 -30.86
N ALA A 21 4.63 -26.19 -29.59
CA ALA A 21 4.79 -27.43 -28.85
C ALA A 21 3.93 -28.57 -29.42
N ALA A 22 2.71 -28.25 -29.88
CA ALA A 22 1.82 -29.22 -30.50
C ALA A 22 2.35 -29.74 -31.85
N GLU A 23 2.99 -28.87 -32.65
CA GLU A 23 3.51 -29.21 -33.97
C GLU A 23 4.90 -29.88 -33.93
N PHE A 24 5.79 -29.42 -33.06
CA PHE A 24 7.21 -29.79 -33.08
C PHE A 24 7.75 -30.36 -31.76
N GLY A 25 6.92 -30.44 -30.72
CA GLY A 25 7.36 -30.81 -29.38
C GLY A 25 8.15 -29.70 -28.67
N PRO A 26 8.84 -30.02 -27.55
CA PRO A 26 9.56 -29.02 -26.75
C PRO A 26 10.87 -28.59 -27.42
N ASP A 27 10.79 -27.57 -28.28
CA ASP A 27 11.95 -26.99 -28.98
C ASP A 27 12.39 -25.64 -28.37
N PRO A 28 13.55 -25.08 -28.77
CA PRO A 28 14.04 -23.79 -28.25
C PRO A 28 13.07 -22.61 -28.48
N LEU A 29 12.23 -22.65 -29.51
CA LEU A 29 11.25 -21.59 -29.78
C LEU A 29 10.08 -21.64 -28.79
N VAL A 30 9.62 -22.84 -28.39
CA VAL A 30 8.63 -23.02 -27.32
C VAL A 30 9.09 -22.32 -26.04
N TRP A 31 10.34 -22.59 -25.63
CA TRP A 31 10.92 -21.98 -24.44
C TRP A 31 11.06 -20.47 -24.56
N ARG A 32 11.44 -19.97 -25.75
CA ARG A 32 11.52 -18.52 -26.01
C ARG A 32 10.16 -17.84 -25.92
N TYR A 33 9.12 -18.42 -26.49
CA TYR A 33 7.76 -17.88 -26.40
C TYR A 33 7.21 -17.95 -24.97
N GLY A 34 7.45 -19.05 -24.25
CA GLY A 34 7.11 -19.16 -22.83
C GLY A 34 7.83 -18.10 -21.98
N ALA A 35 9.11 -17.85 -22.25
CA ALA A 35 9.86 -16.79 -21.58
C ALA A 35 9.30 -15.39 -21.89
N PHE A 36 8.92 -15.13 -23.14
CA PHE A 36 8.27 -13.86 -23.50
C PHE A 36 6.91 -13.68 -22.83
N PHE A 37 6.09 -14.73 -22.74
CA PHE A 37 4.83 -14.71 -21.99
C PHE A 37 5.07 -14.25 -20.54
N LEU A 38 6.02 -14.88 -19.84
CA LEU A 38 6.33 -14.55 -18.45
C LEU A 38 6.92 -13.13 -18.32
N ALA A 39 7.88 -12.76 -19.16
CA ALA A 39 8.55 -11.47 -19.08
C ALA A 39 7.60 -10.30 -19.38
N ILE A 40 6.79 -10.43 -20.43
CA ILE A 40 5.81 -9.40 -20.81
C ILE A 40 4.67 -9.35 -19.79
N GLY A 41 4.15 -10.49 -19.37
CA GLY A 41 3.09 -10.56 -18.36
C GLY A 41 3.52 -9.94 -17.03
N TRP A 42 4.73 -10.27 -16.57
CA TRP A 42 5.29 -9.66 -15.37
C TRP A 42 5.53 -8.15 -15.54
N GLY A 43 6.21 -7.74 -16.62
CA GLY A 43 6.53 -6.33 -16.86
C GLY A 43 5.29 -5.46 -16.97
N THR A 44 4.31 -5.88 -17.76
CA THR A 44 3.02 -5.15 -17.89
C THR A 44 2.26 -5.09 -16.58
N THR A 45 2.24 -6.17 -15.77
CA THR A 45 1.67 -6.13 -14.41
C THR A 45 2.43 -5.17 -13.51
N ALA A 46 3.76 -5.18 -13.54
CA ALA A 46 4.61 -4.35 -12.71
C ALA A 46 4.40 -2.84 -12.95
N PHE A 47 4.21 -2.44 -14.21
CA PHE A 47 4.11 -1.04 -14.60
C PHE A 47 2.68 -0.53 -14.80
N LEU A 48 1.74 -1.42 -15.15
CA LEU A 48 0.38 -1.04 -15.53
C LEU A 48 -0.68 -1.74 -14.67
N GLY A 49 -0.32 -2.59 -13.70
CA GLY A 49 -1.28 -3.40 -12.94
C GLY A 49 -2.35 -2.59 -12.19
N TYR A 50 -2.09 -1.31 -11.88
CA TYR A 50 -3.05 -0.39 -11.25
C TYR A 50 -3.50 0.74 -12.17
N LEU A 51 -3.32 0.60 -13.48
CA LEU A 51 -3.93 1.49 -14.47
C LEU A 51 -5.46 1.46 -14.29
N GLY A 52 -6.06 2.62 -14.02
CA GLY A 52 -7.49 2.75 -13.71
C GLY A 52 -7.81 3.06 -12.24
N ASN A 53 -6.84 2.92 -11.31
CA ASN A 53 -7.07 3.33 -9.91
C ASN A 53 -7.33 4.83 -9.76
N GLY A 54 -6.92 5.66 -10.72
CA GLY A 54 -7.11 7.11 -10.67
C GLY A 54 -8.58 7.51 -10.56
N SER A 55 -9.48 6.87 -11.31
CA SER A 55 -10.92 7.17 -11.25
C SER A 55 -11.53 6.73 -9.91
N LEU A 56 -11.09 5.59 -9.36
CA LEU A 56 -11.51 5.13 -8.03
C LEU A 56 -11.04 6.10 -6.95
N GLN A 57 -9.79 6.56 -7.04
CA GLN A 57 -9.22 7.54 -6.13
C GLN A 57 -9.98 8.88 -6.20
N GLU A 58 -10.32 9.34 -7.40
CA GLU A 58 -11.09 10.58 -7.61
C GLU A 58 -12.52 10.45 -7.05
N ASN A 59 -13.22 9.37 -7.35
CA ASN A 59 -14.55 9.09 -6.81
C ASN A 59 -14.55 9.08 -5.27
N LEU A 60 -13.59 8.39 -4.66
CA LEU A 60 -13.40 8.39 -3.20
C LEU A 60 -13.05 9.78 -2.66
N ALA A 61 -12.30 10.58 -3.41
CA ALA A 61 -11.92 11.92 -3.00
C ALA A 61 -13.13 12.86 -2.96
N VAL A 62 -14.01 12.76 -3.95
CA VAL A 62 -15.30 13.49 -3.98
C VAL A 62 -16.17 13.10 -2.79
N GLN A 63 -16.36 11.79 -2.55
CA GLN A 63 -17.15 11.31 -1.40
C GLN A 63 -16.58 11.79 -0.07
N ARG A 64 -15.25 11.76 0.10
CA ARG A 64 -14.60 12.24 1.31
C ARG A 64 -14.78 13.75 1.48
N HIS A 65 -14.62 14.53 0.40
CA HIS A 65 -14.76 15.99 0.45
C HIS A 65 -16.17 16.42 0.88
N ALA A 66 -17.20 15.66 0.49
CA ALA A 66 -18.57 15.90 0.93
C ALA A 66 -18.77 15.74 2.45
N ILE A 67 -17.97 14.90 3.11
CA ILE A 67 -18.08 14.60 4.56
C ILE A 67 -17.12 15.47 5.38
N ALA A 68 -15.91 15.68 4.88
CA ALA A 68 -14.86 16.44 5.54
C ALA A 68 -14.28 17.49 4.57
N PRO A 69 -15.03 18.58 4.31
CA PRO A 69 -14.58 19.62 3.41
C PRO A 69 -13.33 20.31 3.97
N PHE A 70 -12.38 20.64 3.09
CA PHE A 70 -11.13 21.34 3.43
C PHE A 70 -10.12 20.61 4.35
N GLU A 71 -10.26 19.29 4.56
CA GLU A 71 -9.24 18.50 5.23
C GLU A 71 -7.93 18.49 4.42
N LYS A 72 -6.86 19.09 4.98
CA LYS A 72 -5.55 19.25 4.30
C LYS A 72 -4.51 18.18 4.65
N ARG A 73 -4.83 17.27 5.58
CA ARG A 73 -3.87 16.24 6.01
C ARG A 73 -3.44 15.34 4.85
N PRO A 74 -2.18 14.86 4.84
CA PRO A 74 -1.74 13.85 3.88
C PRO A 74 -2.65 12.62 3.92
N ARG A 75 -2.97 12.11 2.73
CA ARG A 75 -3.79 10.91 2.54
C ARG A 75 -3.09 9.96 1.60
N TRP A 76 -3.11 8.67 1.95
CA TRP A 76 -2.55 7.62 1.12
C TRP A 76 -3.67 6.76 0.58
N PHE A 77 -3.77 6.67 -0.74
CA PHE A 77 -4.61 5.71 -1.43
C PHE A 77 -4.03 4.31 -1.30
N VAL A 78 -4.81 3.42 -0.71
CA VAL A 78 -4.39 2.08 -0.31
C VAL A 78 -5.47 1.05 -0.63
N GLY A 79 -5.08 -0.18 -0.91
CA GLY A 79 -5.97 -1.32 -0.81
C GLY A 79 -6.00 -1.83 0.64
N VAL A 80 -7.16 -2.28 1.10
CA VAL A 80 -7.39 -2.70 2.49
C VAL A 80 -8.01 -4.08 2.53
N ALA A 81 -7.62 -4.90 3.50
CA ALA A 81 -8.31 -6.13 3.86
C ALA A 81 -8.49 -6.22 5.38
N THR A 82 -9.73 -6.42 5.82
CA THR A 82 -10.08 -6.66 7.23
C THR A 82 -9.81 -8.12 7.62
N PRO A 83 -9.79 -8.49 8.93
CA PRO A 83 -9.47 -9.85 9.37
C PRO A 83 -10.35 -10.95 8.77
N GLY A 84 -11.61 -10.63 8.45
CA GLY A 84 -12.59 -11.58 7.93
C GLY A 84 -12.46 -11.81 6.42
N PHE A 85 -11.74 -10.96 5.70
CA PHE A 85 -11.69 -11.03 4.25
C PHE A 85 -10.75 -12.13 3.74
N LYS A 86 -11.25 -12.96 2.82
CA LYS A 86 -10.49 -14.01 2.14
C LYS A 86 -10.85 -13.99 0.66
N SER A 87 -9.84 -13.91 -0.19
CA SER A 87 -10.00 -13.97 -1.64
C SER A 87 -8.75 -14.57 -2.27
N ALA A 88 -8.94 -15.38 -3.30
CA ALA A 88 -7.86 -16.07 -4.01
C ALA A 88 -7.23 -15.22 -5.12
N LEU A 89 -7.95 -14.22 -5.64
CA LEU A 89 -7.57 -13.47 -6.86
C LEU A 89 -7.23 -12.02 -6.57
N ASP A 90 -8.05 -11.32 -5.78
CA ASP A 90 -7.77 -9.96 -5.31
C ASP A 90 -7.55 -10.02 -3.80
N PRO A 91 -6.35 -9.70 -3.30
CA PRO A 91 -6.09 -9.79 -1.87
C PRO A 91 -6.76 -8.63 -1.09
N HIS A 92 -7.42 -7.68 -1.76
CA HIS A 92 -8.06 -6.52 -1.16
C HIS A 92 -9.58 -6.66 -1.10
N GLU A 93 -10.14 -6.27 0.05
CA GLU A 93 -11.57 -6.15 0.28
C GLU A 93 -12.13 -4.85 -0.31
N ASP A 94 -11.35 -3.78 -0.19
CA ASP A 94 -11.73 -2.43 -0.59
C ASP A 94 -10.49 -1.59 -0.96
N VAL A 95 -10.72 -0.44 -1.59
CA VAL A 95 -9.74 0.64 -1.72
C VAL A 95 -10.17 1.84 -0.89
N ALA A 96 -9.22 2.49 -0.24
CA ALA A 96 -9.51 3.52 0.74
C ALA A 96 -8.43 4.59 0.75
N PHE A 97 -8.78 5.74 1.32
CA PHE A 97 -7.79 6.66 1.86
C PHE A 97 -7.44 6.28 3.29
N LEU A 98 -6.15 6.12 3.55
CA LEU A 98 -5.60 6.10 4.88
C LEU A 98 -5.18 7.52 5.26
N VAL A 99 -5.59 7.97 6.44
CA VAL A 99 -5.23 9.28 6.99
C VAL A 99 -4.73 9.09 8.42
N LEU A 100 -3.58 9.68 8.72
CA LEU A 100 -2.99 9.67 10.05
C LEU A 100 -3.36 10.98 10.74
N HIS A 101 -4.22 10.89 11.77
CA HIS A 101 -4.56 12.00 12.65
C HIS A 101 -3.59 12.02 13.83
N GLU A 102 -3.67 13.03 14.69
CA GLU A 102 -2.80 13.08 15.87
C GLU A 102 -3.04 11.92 16.84
N ASP A 103 -4.28 11.48 17.01
CA ASP A 103 -4.70 10.50 18.01
C ASP A 103 -5.19 9.17 17.42
N LYS A 104 -5.45 9.12 16.10
CA LYS A 104 -6.06 7.97 15.42
C LYS A 104 -5.58 7.77 14.00
N LEU A 105 -5.73 6.55 13.51
CA LEU A 105 -5.64 6.19 12.11
C LEU A 105 -7.05 6.06 11.54
N GLU A 106 -7.32 6.73 10.44
CA GLU A 106 -8.57 6.62 9.71
C GLU A 106 -8.36 5.86 8.41
N ILE A 107 -9.26 4.93 8.12
CA ILE A 107 -9.41 4.30 6.81
C ILE A 107 -10.79 4.68 6.29
N PHE A 108 -10.82 5.35 5.15
CA PHE A 108 -12.04 5.81 4.49
C PHE A 108 -12.12 5.20 3.09
N GLY A 109 -12.82 4.08 2.99
CA GLY A 109 -13.20 3.41 1.74
C GLY A 109 -14.70 3.52 1.45
N GLU A 110 -15.11 2.87 0.37
CA GLU A 110 -16.51 2.80 -0.03
C GLU A 110 -17.29 1.87 0.90
N ARG A 111 -16.70 0.71 1.22
CA ARG A 111 -17.29 -0.33 2.08
C ARG A 111 -16.65 -0.35 3.46
N VAL A 112 -15.34 -0.09 3.54
CA VAL A 112 -14.58 -0.14 4.79
C VAL A 112 -14.35 1.27 5.32
N ARG A 113 -14.97 1.59 6.46
CA ARG A 113 -14.72 2.83 7.20
C ARG A 113 -14.32 2.51 8.63
N LEU A 114 -13.07 2.79 8.98
CA LEU A 114 -12.49 2.44 10.28
C LEU A 114 -11.80 3.64 10.92
N TYR A 115 -12.00 3.78 12.22
CA TYR A 115 -11.22 4.67 13.07
C TYR A 115 -10.52 3.81 14.12
N ILE A 116 -9.19 3.80 14.07
CA ILE A 116 -8.34 3.01 14.97
C ILE A 116 -7.60 4.00 15.86
N PRO A 117 -7.98 4.14 17.14
CA PRO A 117 -7.22 4.92 18.09
C PRO A 117 -5.76 4.47 18.09
N ARG A 118 -4.82 5.41 18.04
CA ARG A 118 -3.39 5.13 17.98
C ARG A 118 -2.93 4.28 19.16
N ALA A 119 -3.53 4.48 20.34
CA ALA A 119 -3.27 3.71 21.56
C ALA A 119 -3.65 2.22 21.45
N GLN A 120 -4.57 1.86 20.54
CA GLN A 120 -4.95 0.46 20.31
C GLN A 120 -3.97 -0.27 19.39
N ILE A 121 -3.10 0.46 18.68
CA ILE A 121 -2.12 -0.12 17.77
C ILE A 121 -0.94 -0.66 18.59
N ARG A 122 -0.64 -1.93 18.41
CA ARG A 122 0.46 -2.64 19.09
C ARG A 122 1.68 -2.82 18.20
N VAL A 123 1.49 -3.03 16.90
CA VAL A 123 2.60 -3.18 15.95
C VAL A 123 2.18 -2.82 14.53
N MET A 124 3.11 -2.20 13.80
CA MET A 124 3.06 -2.06 12.35
C MET A 124 4.23 -2.82 11.74
N ARG A 125 3.98 -3.72 10.79
CA ARG A 125 5.04 -4.53 10.15
C ARG A 125 4.71 -4.95 8.73
N LEU A 126 5.72 -5.33 7.96
CA LEU A 126 5.50 -5.92 6.64
C LEU A 126 5.04 -7.37 6.77
N ARG A 127 4.13 -7.79 5.88
CA ARG A 127 3.73 -9.18 5.69
C ARG A 127 3.67 -9.53 4.21
N PRO A 128 3.97 -10.78 3.82
CA PRO A 128 3.80 -11.19 2.43
C PRO A 128 2.31 -11.30 2.07
N ASN A 129 2.01 -11.17 0.78
CA ASN A 129 0.73 -11.50 0.17
C ASN A 129 0.93 -12.45 -1.02
N ILE A 130 -0.16 -12.83 -1.70
CA ILE A 130 -0.10 -13.70 -2.88
C ILE A 130 0.65 -13.09 -4.07
N HIS A 131 1.06 -11.82 -4.04
CA HIS A 131 1.88 -11.22 -5.10
C HIS A 131 3.33 -10.95 -4.64
N SER A 132 3.67 -11.31 -3.39
CA SER A 132 5.04 -11.14 -2.88
C SER A 132 6.05 -12.06 -3.55
N TRP A 133 5.65 -13.24 -4.04
CA TRP A 133 6.53 -14.14 -4.80
C TRP A 133 6.93 -13.57 -6.17
N LEU A 134 6.17 -12.58 -6.68
CA LEU A 134 6.51 -11.84 -7.90
C LEU A 134 7.30 -10.55 -7.62
N PHE A 135 7.64 -10.27 -6.37
CA PHE A 135 8.21 -8.98 -5.92
C PHE A 135 7.30 -7.76 -6.16
N LEU A 136 6.03 -7.99 -6.49
CA LEU A 136 5.05 -6.95 -6.83
C LEU A 136 4.08 -6.65 -5.68
N GLY A 137 4.09 -7.43 -4.61
CA GLY A 137 3.11 -7.28 -3.53
C GLY A 137 3.71 -7.28 -2.13
N GLY A 138 2.82 -7.21 -1.15
CA GLY A 138 3.11 -7.28 0.27
C GLY A 138 2.34 -6.22 1.04
N TRP A 139 1.95 -6.58 2.24
CA TRP A 139 1.15 -5.78 3.15
C TRP A 139 1.98 -4.97 4.10
N ILE A 140 1.46 -3.82 4.49
CA ILE A 140 1.69 -3.21 5.80
C ILE A 140 0.55 -3.70 6.71
N SER A 141 0.91 -4.46 7.73
CA SER A 141 0.00 -5.02 8.71
C SER A 141 -0.05 -4.10 9.92
N ILE A 142 -1.24 -3.58 10.23
CA ILE A 142 -1.53 -2.80 11.43
C ILE A 142 -2.26 -3.73 12.39
N GLU A 143 -1.59 -4.10 13.48
CA GLU A 143 -2.10 -5.06 14.46
C GLU A 143 -2.26 -4.37 15.81
N GLY A 144 -3.30 -4.75 16.52
CA GLY A 144 -3.65 -4.12 17.78
C GLY A 144 -4.67 -4.90 18.58
N GLU A 145 -5.24 -4.24 19.57
CA GLU A 145 -6.23 -4.81 20.48
C GLU A 145 -7.34 -3.81 20.74
N ARG A 146 -8.59 -4.27 20.65
CA ARG A 146 -9.77 -3.47 20.96
C ARG A 146 -10.68 -4.30 21.86
N GLU A 147 -10.99 -3.78 23.04
CA GLU A 147 -11.86 -4.46 24.02
C GLU A 147 -11.37 -5.89 24.35
N GLY A 148 -10.06 -6.08 24.49
CA GLY A 148 -9.47 -7.40 24.76
C GLY A 148 -9.33 -8.32 23.53
N GLN A 149 -9.87 -7.93 22.37
CA GLN A 149 -9.81 -8.73 21.16
C GLN A 149 -8.71 -8.24 20.20
N PRO A 150 -7.85 -9.14 19.69
CA PRO A 150 -6.85 -8.76 18.73
C PRO A 150 -7.48 -8.43 17.38
N PHE A 151 -7.00 -7.36 16.74
CA PHE A 151 -7.37 -7.03 15.36
C PHE A 151 -6.12 -6.97 14.46
N ARG A 152 -6.36 -7.17 13.16
CA ARG A 152 -5.36 -7.02 12.11
C ARG A 152 -5.97 -6.39 10.87
N ILE A 153 -5.46 -5.24 10.48
CA ILE A 153 -5.79 -4.62 9.19
C ILE A 153 -4.58 -4.73 8.28
N LEU A 154 -4.79 -5.21 7.06
CA LEU A 154 -3.77 -5.31 6.03
C LEU A 154 -3.96 -4.18 5.03
N VAL A 155 -2.87 -3.47 4.73
CA VAL A 155 -2.90 -2.28 3.88
C VAL A 155 -1.80 -2.38 2.82
N GLU A 156 -2.14 -2.16 1.56
CA GLU A 156 -1.18 -2.13 0.45
C GLU A 156 -1.22 -0.76 -0.24
N PRO A 157 -0.08 -0.08 -0.44
CA PRO A 157 -0.05 1.18 -1.16
C PRO A 157 -0.55 1.04 -2.61
N ARG A 158 -1.36 2.01 -3.07
CA ARG A 158 -1.91 2.05 -4.44
C ARG A 158 -1.76 3.43 -5.11
N MET A 159 -0.82 4.23 -4.63
CA MET A 159 -0.58 5.62 -5.03
C MET A 159 -0.12 5.79 -6.49
N SER A 160 0.50 4.76 -7.07
CA SER A 160 1.00 4.77 -8.44
C SER A 160 0.23 3.76 -9.31
N PRO A 161 0.03 4.03 -10.62
CA PRO A 161 -0.43 3.00 -11.55
C PRO A 161 0.56 1.83 -11.70
N ALA A 162 1.84 2.07 -11.40
CA ALA A 162 2.88 1.05 -11.40
C ALA A 162 2.92 0.33 -10.05
N VAL A 163 2.54 -0.95 -10.07
CA VAL A 163 2.56 -1.85 -8.89
C VAL A 163 3.96 -1.90 -8.26
N LEU A 164 5.01 -1.94 -9.08
CA LEU A 164 6.39 -1.97 -8.58
C LEU A 164 6.74 -0.73 -7.74
N LEU A 165 6.32 0.46 -8.16
CA LEU A 165 6.60 1.69 -7.42
C LEU A 165 5.90 1.69 -6.05
N ASN A 166 4.70 1.12 -5.98
CA ASN A 166 4.00 0.93 -4.70
C ASN A 166 4.72 -0.08 -3.79
N ALA A 167 5.18 -1.19 -4.35
CA ALA A 167 5.94 -2.19 -3.61
C ALA A 167 7.25 -1.61 -3.04
N LEU A 168 7.95 -0.78 -3.81
CA LEU A 168 9.16 -0.07 -3.37
C LEU A 168 8.85 0.98 -2.29
N ALA A 169 7.76 1.74 -2.44
CA ALA A 169 7.35 2.78 -1.49
C ALA A 169 6.93 2.21 -0.12
N ARG A 170 6.53 0.93 -0.05
CA ARG A 170 5.99 0.29 1.15
C ARG A 170 6.90 0.39 2.37
N ARG A 171 8.22 0.20 2.21
CA ARG A 171 9.18 0.30 3.33
C ARG A 171 9.26 1.72 3.87
N ARG A 172 9.30 2.72 2.98
CA ARG A 172 9.28 4.14 3.35
C ARG A 172 8.00 4.49 4.10
N LEU A 173 6.85 4.06 3.58
CA LEU A 173 5.54 4.29 4.22
C LEU A 173 5.43 3.60 5.58
N LEU A 174 5.91 2.37 5.73
CA LEU A 174 5.98 1.72 7.04
C LEU A 174 6.83 2.52 8.02
N GLY A 175 7.98 3.05 7.59
CA GLY A 175 8.83 3.92 8.42
C GLY A 175 8.10 5.18 8.87
N GLU A 176 7.43 5.87 7.94
CA GLU A 176 6.64 7.07 8.19
C GLU A 176 5.48 6.82 9.17
N TRP A 177 4.70 5.76 8.95
CA TRP A 177 3.55 5.41 9.78
C TRP A 177 3.99 4.90 11.16
N SER A 178 5.08 4.15 11.22
CA SER A 178 5.66 3.70 12.49
C SER A 178 6.22 4.87 13.30
N ALA A 179 6.84 5.86 12.65
CA ALA A 179 7.31 7.07 13.33
C ALA A 179 6.13 7.87 13.90
N TRP A 180 5.06 8.03 13.14
CA TRP A 180 3.82 8.64 13.63
C TRP A 180 3.25 7.91 14.86
N TRP A 181 3.19 6.58 14.81
CA TRP A 181 2.69 5.75 15.91
C TRP A 181 3.57 5.93 17.17
N LYS A 182 4.90 5.88 17.02
CA LYS A 182 5.85 6.03 18.12
C LYS A 182 5.83 7.42 18.77
N ARG A 183 5.63 8.49 18.00
CA ARG A 183 5.53 9.86 18.57
C ARG A 183 4.40 9.98 19.59
N GLY A 184 3.34 9.19 19.44
CA GLY A 184 2.24 9.14 20.39
C GLY A 184 2.49 8.39 21.68
N LEU A 185 3.57 7.60 21.72
CA LEU A 185 3.96 6.80 22.88
C LEU A 185 5.06 7.50 23.69
N ALA A 186 5.69 8.54 23.14
CA ALA A 186 6.64 9.35 23.88
C ALA A 186 5.89 10.14 24.97
N PRO A 187 6.40 10.18 26.21
CA PRO A 187 5.83 11.05 27.22
C PRO A 187 5.89 12.50 26.73
N THR A 188 4.79 13.25 26.90
CA THR A 188 4.79 14.69 26.68
C THR A 188 5.90 15.28 27.57
N PRO A 189 6.87 16.03 27.03
CA PRO A 189 7.86 16.68 27.88
C PRO A 189 7.12 17.55 28.89
N THR A 190 7.41 17.35 30.18
CA THR A 190 6.92 18.24 31.23
C THR A 190 7.45 19.66 31.00
N PRO A 191 6.71 20.71 31.40
CA PRO A 191 7.14 22.10 31.24
C PRO A 191 8.59 22.37 31.69
N ASP A 192 9.03 21.74 32.78
CA ASP A 192 10.40 21.83 33.33
C ASP A 192 11.51 21.36 32.37
N GLN A 193 11.19 20.55 31.35
CA GLN A 193 12.15 20.08 30.33
C GLN A 193 12.29 21.04 29.14
N GLN A 194 11.38 22.01 28.99
CA GLN A 194 11.50 23.07 27.99
C GLN A 194 12.28 24.28 28.52
N GLU A 195 12.24 24.54 29.82
CA GLU A 195 12.89 25.68 30.47
C GLU A 195 14.42 25.50 30.60
N ASN A 196 14.92 24.26 30.51
CA ASN A 196 16.36 23.95 30.58
C ASN A 196 17.05 23.82 29.21
N ARG A 197 16.46 24.32 28.12
CA ARG A 197 17.21 24.45 26.86
C ARG A 197 18.14 25.67 26.98
N PRO A 198 19.48 25.49 26.93
CA PRO A 198 20.37 26.64 26.84
C PRO A 198 20.00 27.44 25.60
N GLU A 199 19.81 28.75 25.78
CA GLU A 199 19.58 29.67 24.67
C GLU A 199 20.73 29.54 23.66
N PRO A 200 20.44 29.60 22.35
CA PRO A 200 21.49 29.60 21.35
C PRO A 200 22.38 30.82 21.60
N GLU A 201 23.65 30.54 21.90
CA GLU A 201 24.71 31.52 22.06
C GLU A 201 24.73 32.39 20.79
N VAL A 202 24.31 33.65 20.94
CA VAL A 202 24.32 34.63 19.85
C VAL A 202 25.77 34.98 19.61
N ASP A 203 26.36 34.37 18.59
CA ASP A 203 27.70 34.71 18.08
C ASP A 203 27.68 36.16 17.58
N SER A 204 27.97 37.09 18.50
CA SER A 204 28.11 38.51 18.23
C SER A 204 29.55 38.83 17.83
N GLU A 205 30.07 38.23 16.77
CA GLU A 205 31.32 38.69 16.16
C GLU A 205 31.26 38.58 14.63
N ARG A 206 31.06 39.75 13.99
CA ARG A 206 31.95 40.30 12.95
C ARG A 206 31.34 41.58 12.37
N SER A 207 31.83 42.70 12.90
CA SER A 207 31.94 43.98 12.17
C SER A 207 33.14 43.96 11.24
#